data_AF-A0A7G8EIB7-F1
#
_entry.id   AF-A0A7G8EIB7-F1
#
_cell.length_a   1.000
_cell.length_b   1.000
_cell.length_c   1.000
_cell.angle_alpha   90.00
_cell.angle_beta   90.00
_cell.angle_gamma   90.00
#
_symmetry.space_group_name_H-M   'P 1'
#
loop_
_entity.id
_entity.type
_entity.pdbx_description
1 polymer ?
#
loop_
_entity_poly.entity_id
_entity_poly.type
_entity_poly.pdbx_seq_one_letter_code
_entity_poly.pdbx_strand_id
1 'polypeptide(L)' 'MPSTGNKRPLADLLALLEIEERARCCSTRAHAQLLIREADEVKRALWGSQARSANTHF' A
#
# COMPACT_ATOMS: atom_id res chain seq x y z
N MET A 1 23.76 -7.50 -3.03
CA MET A 1 23.46 -6.54 -4.12
C MET A 1 21.99 -6.17 -4.02
N PRO A 2 21.60 -4.95 -3.61
CA PRO A 2 20.19 -4.60 -3.66
C PRO A 2 19.81 -4.42 -5.14
N SER A 3 18.95 -5.31 -5.64
CA SER A 3 18.36 -5.19 -6.98
C SER A 3 17.74 -3.81 -7.15
N THR A 4 18.35 -2.99 -7.97
CA THR A 4 17.75 -1.77 -8.53
C THR A 4 16.77 -2.19 -9.64
N GLY A 5 15.76 -2.98 -9.29
CA GLY A 5 14.57 -3.07 -10.13
C GLY A 5 14.00 -1.66 -10.25
N ASN A 6 13.65 -1.22 -11.46
CA ASN A 6 13.19 0.13 -11.79
C ASN A 6 12.20 0.69 -10.74
N LYS A 7 12.71 1.39 -9.73
CA LYS A 7 11.89 2.04 -8.72
C LYS A 7 11.24 3.25 -9.39
N ARG A 8 9.90 3.28 -9.42
CA ARG A 8 9.12 4.41 -9.94
C ARG A 8 8.37 5.07 -8.79
N PRO A 9 9.08 5.71 -7.84
CA PRO A 9 8.49 6.16 -6.58
C PRO A 9 7.33 7.14 -6.77
N LEU A 10 7.35 7.96 -7.83
CA LEU A 10 6.24 8.84 -8.16
C LEU A 10 4.99 8.05 -8.59
N ALA A 11 5.15 7.02 -9.41
CA ALA A 11 4.04 6.19 -9.87
C ALA A 11 3.45 5.38 -8.70
N ASP A 12 4.32 4.84 -7.84
CA ASP A 12 3.89 4.11 -6.65
C ASP A 12 3.17 5.04 -5.64
N LEU A 13 3.62 6.29 -5.50
CA LEU A 13 2.93 7.29 -4.66
C LEU A 13 1.55 7.65 -5.23
N LEU A 14 1.44 7.83 -6.54
CA LEU A 14 0.15 8.08 -7.21
C LEU A 14 -0.80 6.90 -7.01
N ALA A 15 -0.32 5.67 -7.16
CA ALA A 15 -1.10 4.46 -6.89
C ALA A 15 -1.61 4.41 -5.44
N LEU A 16 -0.80 4.84 -4.46
CA LEU A 16 -1.24 4.91 -3.06
C LEU A 16 -2.36 5.94 -2.87
N LEU A 17 -2.27 7.11 -3.48
CA LEU A 17 -3.33 8.14 -3.42
C LEU A 17 -4.64 7.66 -4.06
N GLU A 18 -4.57 6.91 -5.16
CA GLU A 18 -5.74 6.30 -5.79
C GLU A 18 -6.41 5.27 -4.88
N ILE A 19 -5.61 4.45 -4.17
CA ILE A 19 -6.13 3.48 -3.19
C ILE A 19 -6.81 4.20 -2.02
N GLU A 20 -6.24 5.30 -1.53
CA GLU A 20 -6.83 6.11 -0.47
C GLU A 20 -8.18 6.71 -0.89
N GLU A 21 -8.30 7.20 -2.13
CA GLU A 21 -9.57 7.72 -2.64
C GLU A 21 -10.63 6.61 -2.74
N ARG A 22 -10.26 5.41 -3.24
CA ARG A 22 -11.16 4.24 -3.26
C ARG A 22 -11.59 3.81 -1.86
N ALA A 23 -10.72 3.94 -0.87
CA ALA A 23 -11.02 3.61 0.52
C ALA A 23 -12.10 4.51 1.13
N ARG A 24 -12.21 5.77 0.71
CA ARG A 24 -13.26 6.70 1.19
C ARG A 24 -14.68 6.22 0.88
N CYS A 25 -14.86 5.52 -0.24
CA CYS A 25 -16.16 4.99 -0.67
C CYS A 25 -16.34 3.50 -0.34
N CYS A 26 -15.43 2.91 0.43
CA CYS A 26 -15.49 1.49 0.76
C CYS A 26 -16.61 1.19 1.77
N SER A 27 -17.59 0.38 1.38
CA SER A 27 -18.76 0.04 2.21
C SER A 27 -18.76 -1.40 2.73
N THR A 28 -17.81 -2.23 2.32
CA THR A 28 -17.77 -3.65 2.72
C THR A 28 -16.43 -4.03 3.34
N ARG A 29 -16.46 -4.96 4.30
CA ARG A 29 -15.26 -5.49 4.94
C ARG A 29 -14.31 -6.17 3.94
N ALA A 30 -14.86 -6.91 2.99
CA ALA A 30 -14.08 -7.59 1.96
C ALA A 30 -13.34 -6.60 1.06
N HIS A 31 -14.00 -5.51 0.66
CA HIS A 31 -13.37 -4.46 -0.13
C HIS A 31 -12.30 -3.71 0.67
N ALA A 32 -12.55 -3.42 1.95
CA ALA A 32 -11.54 -2.80 2.82
C ALA A 32 -10.28 -3.68 2.95
N GLN A 33 -10.46 -4.99 3.12
CA GLN A 33 -9.35 -5.94 3.19
C GLN A 33 -8.54 -6.03 1.89
N LEU A 34 -9.18 -5.87 0.73
CA LEU A 34 -8.47 -5.80 -0.55
C LEU A 34 -7.63 -4.52 -0.64
N LEU A 35 -8.22 -3.36 -0.34
CA LEU A 35 -7.53 -2.06 -0.38
C LEU A 35 -6.34 -2.00 0.58
N ILE A 36 -6.47 -2.60 1.78
CA ILE A 36 -5.35 -2.69 2.75
C ILE A 36 -4.19 -3.51 2.15
N ARG A 37 -4.47 -4.65 1.50
CA ARG A 37 -3.43 -5.49 0.90
C ARG A 37 -2.74 -4.76 -0.27
N GLU A 38 -3.52 -4.13 -1.15
CA GLU A 38 -3.01 -3.32 -2.26
C GLU A 38 -2.09 -2.20 -1.73
N ALA A 39 -2.55 -1.46 -0.71
CA ALA A 39 -1.75 -0.41 -0.10
C ALA A 39 -0.44 -0.96 0.50
N ASP A 40 -0.49 -2.08 1.22
CA ASP A 40 0.70 -2.68 1.83
C ASP A 40 1.75 -3.12 0.80
N GLU A 41 1.32 -3.58 -0.37
CA GLU A 41 2.22 -3.95 -1.47
C GLU A 41 2.93 -2.73 -2.05
N VAL A 42 2.17 -1.65 -2.34
CA VAL A 42 2.71 -0.38 -2.82
C VAL A 42 3.67 0.24 -1.79
N LYS A 43 3.29 0.24 -0.51
CA LYS A 43 4.13 0.73 0.59
C LYS A 43 5.42 -0.07 0.74
N ARG A 44 5.39 -1.39 0.54
CA ARG A 44 6.58 -2.25 0.53
C ARG A 44 7.51 -1.92 -0.65
N ALA A 45 6.97 -1.56 -1.81
CA ALA A 45 7.77 -1.12 -2.95
C ALA A 45 8.44 0.24 -2.69
N LEU A 46 7.72 1.19 -2.08
CA LEU A 46 8.21 2.54 -1.74
C LEU A 46 9.23 2.56 -0.59
N TRP A 47 8.89 1.93 0.52
CA TRP A 47 9.61 2.07 1.80
C TRP A 47 10.33 0.79 2.25
N GLY A 48 10.20 -0.30 1.49
CA GLY A 48 10.79 -1.59 1.84
C GLY A 48 9.97 -2.40 2.85
N SER A 49 10.47 -3.58 3.21
CA SER A 49 9.73 -4.57 4.03
C SER A 49 9.51 -4.17 5.49
N GLN A 50 10.04 -3.02 5.95
CA GLN A 50 9.90 -2.54 7.34
C GLN A 50 8.58 -1.82 7.62
N ALA A 51 7.72 -1.58 6.63
CA ALA A 51 6.39 -0.99 6.84
C ALA A 51 5.38 -1.95 7.54
N ARG A 52 5.83 -3.09 8.08
CA ARG A 52 4.97 -3.99 8.85
C ARG A 52 4.91 -3.55 10.31
N SER A 53 3.68 -3.24 10.72
CA SER A 53 3.20 -3.16 12.11
C SER A 53 3.58 -1.93 12.93
N ALA A 54 2.76 -0.88 12.78
CA ALA A 54 2.42 -0.02 13.92
C ALA A 54 1.07 -0.42 14.58
N ASN A 55 0.28 -1.33 13.98
CA ASN A 55 -1.01 -1.76 14.53
C ASN A 55 -1.08 -3.28 14.67
N THR A 56 -0.54 -3.79 15.78
CA THR A 56 -0.69 -5.19 16.21
C THR A 56 -1.84 -5.35 17.21
N HIS A 57 -2.89 -4.52 17.11
CA HIS A 57 -3.96 -4.48 18.11
C HIS A 57 -5.33 -4.16 17.49
N PHE A 58 -5.82 -5.04 16.62
CA PHE A 58 -7.25 -5.23 16.33
C PHE A 58 -7.53 -6.67 15.94
#